data_AF-A0A936JTH7-F1
#
_entry.id   AF-A0A936JTH7-F1
#
_cell.length_a   1.000
_cell.length_b   1.000
_cell.length_c   1.000
_cell.angle_alpha   90.00
_cell.angle_beta   90.00
_cell.angle_gamma   90.00
#
_symmetry.space_group_name_H-M   'P 1'
#
loop_
_entity.id
_entity.type
_entity.pdbx_description
1 polymer ?
#
loop_
_entity_poly.entity_id
_entity_poly.type
_entity_poly.pdbx_seq_one_letter_code
_entity_poly.pdbx_strand_id
1 'polypeptide(L)'
;MLSLARVPGIQAMPSLLRAAPNPSPLPPAFRRALVLLALLALAGQAAGAAKSIVLTHVPAIRQSVDKTLAGRIYGIDPATVRIALYIQVGEAWWTKPSFSKPLTAIAADGSWSATIAPVASDTSATQIVALVVPAGFVPPDVAGEPWLPDTVTQAALASVAVVRPDPLRHSFHWSGHDWAVRDSGGQRQGPGDNLFSPSNANVFVDAAGLLHLRITGSATTWDCAELQLYRPLGYGRYRFRTANACDPLDANAVLGLFTWSDGTADPNYREIDIEWSRWGEPRDPTNAQFVVQPYEPAGHRQRITIPAAVTELAQEFTWRTTGVDFLATGAGYSAAWSYPPAGTASPNLPESRDERIHLNLWLNRNTGPRNGQPVEVVLRSFSFQGVDTDGDGVPDAWERAHGLEPAVATDALRDDDGDGATNLDEYLAGTDPADAASAFRITRYTRSGTTHELTFTARPDRLYDIETSATLAAAPWATAITGLSGSSATITTALPDPGQAPHAFYRVRIQPQP
;
A
#
# COMPACT_ATOMS: atom_id res chain seq x y z
N MET A 1 -6.31 4.60 -16.63
CA MET A 1 -5.57 5.86 -16.76
C MET A 1 -4.32 5.80 -17.65
N LEU A 2 -4.10 6.80 -18.53
CA LEU A 2 -2.93 6.93 -19.42
C LEU A 2 -2.43 8.39 -19.45
N SER A 3 -1.15 8.64 -19.18
CA SER A 3 -0.52 9.95 -19.36
C SER A 3 0.41 9.93 -20.58
N LEU A 4 0.34 10.94 -21.46
CA LEU A 4 1.03 10.97 -22.77
C LEU A 4 2.08 12.09 -22.86
N ALA A 5 3.27 11.76 -23.38
CA ALA A 5 4.30 12.74 -23.75
C ALA A 5 4.65 12.67 -25.25
N ARG A 6 4.76 13.83 -25.90
CA ARG A 6 5.17 13.97 -27.31
C ARG A 6 6.62 14.47 -27.42
N VAL A 7 7.44 13.81 -28.24
CA VAL A 7 8.83 14.20 -28.49
C VAL A 7 8.96 14.87 -29.88
N PRO A 8 9.43 16.13 -30.00
CA PRO A 8 9.70 16.76 -31.30
C PRO A 8 11.07 16.37 -31.89
N GLY A 9 11.14 16.25 -33.23
CA GLY A 9 12.37 16.03 -34.02
C GLY A 9 12.98 17.32 -34.61
N ILE A 10 14.23 17.26 -35.08
CA ILE A 10 15.09 18.38 -35.51
C ILE A 10 15.11 18.58 -37.06
N GLN A 11 15.11 19.86 -37.47
CA GLN A 11 15.57 20.55 -38.72
C GLN A 11 14.63 20.88 -39.92
N ALA A 12 14.25 22.19 -39.97
CA ALA A 12 14.33 23.24 -41.02
C ALA A 12 13.70 23.17 -42.45
N MET A 13 12.65 24.02 -42.66
CA MET A 13 12.30 25.00 -43.75
C MET A 13 12.09 24.56 -45.24
N PRO A 14 11.35 25.32 -46.11
CA PRO A 14 10.34 26.40 -45.92
C PRO A 14 9.00 26.22 -46.70
N SER A 15 8.01 27.03 -46.31
CA SER A 15 6.78 27.53 -47.00
C SER A 15 6.23 26.90 -48.30
N LEU A 16 4.90 26.67 -48.35
CA LEU A 16 4.00 27.16 -49.42
C LEU A 16 2.51 27.05 -49.02
N LEU A 17 1.77 28.16 -49.14
CA LEU A 17 0.32 28.25 -49.05
C LEU A 17 -0.37 27.60 -50.26
N ARG A 18 -1.53 26.96 -50.05
CA ARG A 18 -2.75 27.15 -50.88
C ARG A 18 -3.99 26.55 -50.21
N ALA A 19 -5.12 27.23 -50.40
CA ALA A 19 -6.40 27.00 -49.73
C ALA A 19 -7.45 26.31 -50.62
N ALA A 20 -8.31 25.51 -49.95
CA ALA A 20 -9.73 25.16 -50.22
C ALA A 20 -10.10 24.37 -51.50
N PRO A 21 -11.31 23.74 -51.63
CA PRO A 21 -12.48 23.69 -50.73
C PRO A 21 -13.12 22.30 -50.48
N ASN A 22 -13.98 22.19 -49.46
CA ASN A 22 -15.01 21.13 -49.29
C ASN A 22 -16.27 21.47 -50.14
N PRO A 23 -17.12 20.48 -50.50
CA PRO A 23 -18.39 20.34 -49.77
C PRO A 23 -19.02 18.92 -49.65
N SER A 24 -19.49 18.62 -48.43
CA SER A 24 -20.84 18.07 -48.04
C SER A 24 -21.25 16.60 -48.35
N PRO A 25 -22.36 16.06 -47.77
CA PRO A 25 -22.49 15.59 -46.37
C PRO A 25 -23.14 14.18 -46.24
N LEU A 26 -22.90 13.43 -45.15
CA LEU A 26 -23.70 12.25 -44.76
C LEU A 26 -23.93 12.16 -43.22
N PRO A 27 -25.01 11.51 -42.74
CA PRO A 27 -25.76 11.81 -41.51
C PRO A 27 -25.38 10.93 -40.27
N PRO A 28 -25.97 11.14 -39.07
CA PRO A 28 -25.27 11.07 -37.79
C PRO A 28 -25.37 9.73 -37.06
N ALA A 29 -24.22 9.22 -36.62
CA ALA A 29 -24.10 8.36 -35.44
C ALA A 29 -22.66 8.47 -34.89
N PHE A 30 -22.54 8.53 -33.57
CA PHE A 30 -21.29 8.63 -32.77
C PHE A 30 -20.63 10.02 -32.69
N ARG A 31 -21.09 10.81 -31.72
CA ARG A 31 -20.28 11.87 -31.11
C ARG A 31 -19.38 11.25 -30.03
N ARG A 32 -18.08 11.15 -30.30
CA ARG A 32 -17.03 11.20 -29.26
C ARG A 32 -16.25 12.48 -29.51
N ALA A 33 -16.39 13.46 -28.62
CA ALA A 33 -15.70 14.74 -28.75
C ALA A 33 -14.24 14.56 -28.31
N LEU A 34 -13.34 14.66 -29.28
CA LEU A 34 -11.95 15.09 -29.08
C LEU A 34 -11.99 16.49 -28.46
N VAL A 35 -11.44 16.69 -27.27
CA VAL A 35 -11.01 18.03 -26.83
C VAL A 35 -9.56 18.20 -27.27
N LEU A 36 -9.40 19.02 -28.31
CA LEU A 36 -8.13 19.49 -28.85
C LEU A 36 -7.74 20.73 -28.04
N LEU A 37 -6.80 20.62 -27.08
CA LEU A 37 -6.25 21.83 -26.45
C LEU A 37 -5.15 22.42 -27.35
N ALA A 38 -5.47 23.53 -28.01
CA ALA A 38 -4.51 24.36 -28.71
C ALA A 38 -3.66 25.13 -27.69
N LEU A 39 -2.35 24.92 -27.70
CA LEU A 39 -1.36 25.77 -27.04
C LEU A 39 -1.33 27.13 -27.75
N LEU A 40 -2.14 28.07 -27.27
CA LEU A 40 -1.94 29.50 -27.52
C LEU A 40 -0.92 29.98 -26.48
N ALA A 41 0.27 30.30 -26.97
CA ALA A 41 1.28 31.03 -26.23
C ALA A 41 0.74 32.42 -25.86
N LEU A 42 0.39 32.60 -24.59
CA LEU A 42 0.42 33.89 -23.93
C LEU A 42 1.65 33.91 -23.04
N ALA A 43 2.67 34.63 -23.50
CA ALA A 43 3.75 35.09 -22.65
C ALA A 43 3.15 36.04 -21.59
N GLY A 44 3.55 35.83 -20.33
CA GLY A 44 3.41 36.85 -19.28
C GLY A 44 2.52 36.48 -18.11
N GLN A 45 3.02 35.62 -17.21
CA GLN A 45 3.11 35.85 -15.77
C GLN A 45 3.87 34.68 -15.15
N ALA A 46 4.91 34.97 -14.37
CA ALA A 46 5.63 33.95 -13.62
C ALA A 46 4.67 33.34 -12.59
N ALA A 47 4.16 32.14 -12.86
CA ALA A 47 3.51 31.32 -11.84
C ALA A 47 4.56 31.07 -10.74
N GLY A 48 4.32 31.63 -9.55
CA GLY A 48 5.17 31.37 -8.39
C GLY A 48 5.26 29.87 -8.15
N ALA A 49 6.47 29.35 -7.96
CA ALA A 49 6.67 27.93 -7.70
C ALA A 49 5.81 27.46 -6.51
N ALA A 50 5.18 26.29 -6.63
CA ALA A 50 4.36 25.71 -5.56
C ALA A 50 5.16 25.61 -4.25
N LYS A 51 4.56 26.08 -3.17
CA LYS A 51 5.13 26.02 -1.82
C LYS A 51 5.13 24.58 -1.34
N SER A 52 6.27 24.06 -0.89
CA SER A 52 6.35 22.68 -0.41
C SER A 52 7.41 22.49 0.66
N ILE A 53 7.28 21.39 1.40
CA ILE A 53 8.25 20.88 2.36
C ILE A 53 8.51 19.41 2.04
N VAL A 54 9.78 19.01 2.07
CA VAL A 54 10.22 17.64 1.83
C VAL A 54 11.10 17.21 2.99
N LEU A 55 10.82 16.06 3.58
CA LEU A 55 11.70 15.44 4.56
C LEU A 55 12.88 14.80 3.83
N THR A 56 14.09 15.10 4.30
CA THR A 56 15.35 14.57 3.75
C THR A 56 15.94 13.49 4.64
N HIS A 57 15.52 13.43 5.90
CA HIS A 57 15.87 12.38 6.85
C HIS A 57 14.76 12.22 7.90
N VAL A 58 14.38 10.97 8.19
CA VAL A 58 13.38 10.62 9.21
C VAL A 58 13.97 9.55 10.12
N PRO A 59 14.16 9.84 11.43
CA PRO A 59 14.77 8.88 12.34
C PRO A 59 13.78 7.77 12.69
N ALA A 60 14.28 6.54 12.72
CA ALA A 60 13.47 5.36 12.95
C ALA A 60 12.91 5.30 14.40
N ILE A 61 11.77 4.65 14.63
CA ILE A 61 11.20 4.43 15.97
C ILE A 61 12.15 3.60 16.85
N ARG A 62 12.09 3.76 18.17
CA ARG A 62 12.90 3.07 19.20
C ARG A 62 14.43 3.27 19.09
N GLN A 63 14.89 4.28 18.36
CA GLN A 63 16.30 4.65 18.29
C GLN A 63 16.69 5.62 19.42
N SER A 64 17.78 5.32 20.15
CA SER A 64 18.32 6.18 21.21
C SER A 64 19.44 7.10 20.74
N VAL A 65 19.99 6.86 19.54
CA VAL A 65 21.13 7.59 18.97
C VAL A 65 20.68 8.60 17.93
N ASP A 66 19.98 8.16 16.88
CA ASP A 66 19.44 9.04 15.86
C ASP A 66 18.06 9.56 16.26
N LYS A 67 17.98 10.86 16.53
CA LYS A 67 16.79 11.56 17.03
C LYS A 67 16.45 12.78 16.19
N THR A 68 17.14 12.98 15.08
CA THR A 68 17.08 14.20 14.29
C THR A 68 16.18 14.00 13.10
N LEU A 69 15.16 14.84 12.96
CA LEU A 69 14.40 15.00 11.74
C LEU A 69 15.06 16.10 10.90
N ALA A 70 15.16 15.91 9.58
CA ALA A 70 15.67 16.95 8.69
C ALA A 70 14.84 17.06 7.41
N GLY A 71 14.80 18.26 6.84
CA GLY A 71 14.03 18.54 5.63
C GLY A 71 14.49 19.79 4.89
N ARG A 72 13.79 20.08 3.80
CA ARG A 72 13.98 21.28 2.98
C ARG A 72 12.64 21.85 2.55
N ILE A 73 12.56 23.17 2.45
CA ILE A 73 11.41 23.89 1.88
C ILE A 73 11.70 24.40 0.47
N TYR A 74 10.67 24.52 -0.36
CA TYR A 74 10.74 25.07 -1.72
C TYR A 74 9.60 26.06 -1.96
N GLY A 75 9.85 27.07 -2.81
CA GLY A 75 8.84 28.07 -3.19
C GLY A 75 8.48 29.09 -2.09
N ILE A 76 9.25 29.14 -0.99
CA ILE A 76 9.03 30.01 0.16
C ILE A 76 10.37 30.64 0.59
N ASP A 77 10.39 31.94 0.90
CA ASP A 77 11.58 32.62 1.46
C ASP A 77 11.84 32.13 2.90
N PRO A 78 12.97 31.42 3.17
CA PRO A 78 13.29 30.87 4.48
C PRO A 78 13.36 31.91 5.60
N ALA A 79 13.65 33.19 5.29
CA ALA A 79 13.71 34.23 6.30
C ALA A 79 12.33 34.52 6.94
N THR A 80 11.26 34.26 6.20
CA THR A 80 9.87 34.63 6.56
C THR A 80 9.11 33.54 7.31
N VAL A 81 9.65 32.32 7.40
CA VAL A 81 8.94 31.14 7.92
C VAL A 81 9.78 30.32 8.91
N ARG A 82 9.11 29.44 9.66
CA ARG A 82 9.68 28.48 10.60
C ARG A 82 8.96 27.14 10.47
N ILE A 83 9.49 26.08 11.10
CA ILE A 83 8.82 24.78 11.17
C ILE A 83 8.20 24.58 12.56
N ALA A 84 6.89 24.36 12.61
CA ALA A 84 6.20 23.81 13.77
C ALA A 84 6.20 22.28 13.66
N LEU A 85 6.57 21.58 14.73
CA LEU A 85 6.81 20.14 14.71
C LEU A 85 6.04 19.41 15.81
N TYR A 86 5.37 18.33 15.44
CA TYR A 86 4.61 17.50 16.36
C TYR A 86 4.91 16.03 16.13
N ILE A 87 4.87 15.24 17.20
CA ILE A 87 4.96 13.78 17.12
C ILE A 87 3.79 13.13 17.83
N GLN A 88 3.42 11.93 17.40
CA GLN A 88 2.39 11.14 18.05
C GLN A 88 3.02 9.98 18.82
N VAL A 89 2.80 9.92 20.14
CA VAL A 89 3.23 8.83 21.04
C VAL A 89 1.97 8.13 21.55
N GLY A 90 1.79 6.86 21.19
CA GLY A 90 0.49 6.20 21.36
C GLY A 90 -0.56 6.90 20.49
N GLU A 91 -1.67 7.30 21.10
CA GLU A 91 -2.74 8.05 20.41
C GLU A 91 -2.62 9.58 20.56
N ALA A 92 -1.64 10.06 21.34
CA ALA A 92 -1.55 11.45 21.78
C ALA A 92 -0.43 12.23 21.08
N TRP A 93 -0.68 13.51 20.80
CA TRP A 93 0.26 14.42 20.14
C TRP A 93 1.10 15.23 21.13
N TRP A 94 2.33 15.55 20.72
CA TRP A 94 3.30 16.28 21.54
C TRP A 94 4.09 17.28 20.70
N THR A 95 4.29 18.48 21.24
CA THR A 95 5.07 19.55 20.61
C THR A 95 6.57 19.27 20.67
N LYS A 96 7.26 19.53 19.56
CA LYS A 96 8.71 19.40 19.41
C LYS A 96 9.34 20.65 18.79
N PRO A 97 10.64 20.90 19.03
CA PRO A 97 11.54 20.15 19.92
C PRO A 97 11.24 20.33 21.41
N SER A 98 10.57 21.41 21.82
CA SER A 98 10.15 21.64 23.21
C SER A 98 9.11 22.76 23.30
N PHE A 99 8.32 22.80 24.38
CA PHE A 99 7.35 23.89 24.63
C PHE A 99 8.00 25.28 24.74
N SER A 100 9.22 25.37 25.27
CA SER A 100 9.93 26.66 25.39
C SER A 100 10.54 27.14 24.07
N LYS A 101 10.65 26.27 23.07
CA LYS A 101 11.16 26.55 21.71
C LYS A 101 10.39 25.72 20.68
N PRO A 102 9.11 26.03 20.41
CA PRO A 102 8.23 25.18 19.59
C PRO A 102 8.43 25.36 18.09
N LEU A 103 9.22 26.37 17.68
CA LEU A 103 9.53 26.64 16.28
C LEU A 103 11.00 26.35 15.96
N THR A 104 11.22 25.61 14.88
CA THR A 104 12.54 25.29 14.33
C THR A 104 12.93 26.29 13.25
N ALA A 105 14.17 26.79 13.32
CA ALA A 105 14.72 27.71 12.34
C ALA A 105 15.05 27.01 11.01
N ILE A 106 14.99 27.77 9.92
CA ILE A 106 15.30 27.30 8.56
C ILE A 106 16.50 28.11 8.06
N ALA A 107 17.49 27.43 7.49
CA ALA A 107 18.67 28.06 6.92
C ALA A 107 18.33 28.82 5.62
N ALA A 108 19.20 29.74 5.20
CA ALA A 108 18.99 30.56 4.01
C ALA A 108 18.85 29.75 2.72
N ASP A 109 19.37 28.53 2.68
CA ASP A 109 19.23 27.62 1.54
C ASP A 109 17.90 26.83 1.57
N GLY A 110 17.11 26.95 2.64
CA GLY A 110 15.84 26.26 2.84
C GLY A 110 15.95 24.94 3.62
N SER A 111 17.15 24.51 4.02
CA SER A 111 17.33 23.32 4.86
C SER A 111 17.01 23.58 6.33
N TRP A 112 16.55 22.55 7.04
CA TRP A 112 16.26 22.62 8.47
C TRP A 112 16.44 21.26 9.14
N SER A 113 16.66 21.26 10.46
CA SER A 113 16.67 20.04 11.28
C SER A 113 16.24 20.32 12.72
N ALA A 114 15.65 19.32 13.37
CA ALA A 114 15.22 19.39 14.77
C ALA A 114 15.30 18.02 15.44
N THR A 115 15.55 18.01 16.76
CA THR A 115 15.38 16.78 17.55
C THR A 115 13.90 16.52 17.79
N ILE A 116 13.47 15.28 17.56
CA ILE A 116 12.10 14.85 17.84
C ILE A 116 11.97 14.01 19.10
N ALA A 117 13.08 13.50 19.64
CA ALA A 117 13.07 12.63 20.82
C ALA A 117 13.96 13.12 21.98
N PRO A 118 13.73 14.35 22.49
CA PRO A 118 14.47 14.89 23.62
C PRO A 118 14.32 14.05 24.90
N VAL A 119 13.20 13.34 25.09
CA VAL A 119 13.01 12.41 26.21
C VAL A 119 12.82 10.97 25.72
N ALA A 120 13.04 9.99 26.62
CA ALA A 120 13.06 8.57 26.25
C ALA A 120 11.73 8.07 25.69
N SER A 121 10.59 8.53 26.22
CA SER A 121 9.25 8.15 25.75
C SER A 121 8.98 8.57 24.31
N ASP A 122 9.60 9.66 23.82
CA ASP A 122 9.41 10.11 22.45
C ASP A 122 10.00 9.14 21.42
N THR A 123 10.92 8.27 21.84
CA THR A 123 11.52 7.28 20.93
C THR A 123 10.47 6.32 20.39
N SER A 124 9.33 6.11 21.08
CA SER A 124 8.22 5.28 20.61
C SER A 124 7.21 6.00 19.71
N ALA A 125 7.42 7.29 19.39
CA ALA A 125 6.50 7.97 18.49
C ALA A 125 6.42 7.30 17.12
N THR A 126 5.21 7.18 16.58
CA THR A 126 4.91 6.48 15.32
C THR A 126 4.71 7.44 14.18
N GLN A 127 4.18 8.64 14.44
CA GLN A 127 3.95 9.67 13.43
C GLN A 127 4.65 10.98 13.76
N ILE A 128 4.95 11.75 12.71
CA ILE A 128 5.50 13.10 12.78
C ILE A 128 4.72 13.99 11.81
N VAL A 129 4.41 15.21 12.23
CA VAL A 129 3.88 16.27 11.36
C VAL A 129 4.80 17.49 11.45
N ALA A 130 5.29 17.94 10.30
CA ALA A 130 6.07 19.18 10.15
C ALA A 130 5.28 20.19 9.31
N LEU A 131 5.05 21.39 9.85
CA LEU A 131 4.28 22.45 9.21
C LEU A 131 5.14 23.69 9.02
N VAL A 132 5.16 24.26 7.81
CA VAL A 132 5.81 25.53 7.51
C VAL A 132 4.87 26.67 7.90
N VAL A 133 5.20 27.44 8.93
CA VAL A 133 4.37 28.52 9.46
C VAL A 133 5.09 29.88 9.38
N PRO A 134 4.37 31.01 9.36
CA PRO A 134 4.99 32.34 9.42
C PRO A 134 5.92 32.50 10.64
N ALA A 135 7.04 33.21 10.49
CA ALA A 135 8.06 33.29 11.54
C ALA A 135 7.59 33.96 12.85
N GLY A 136 6.52 34.76 12.80
CA GLY A 136 5.88 35.37 13.96
C GLY A 136 4.69 34.58 14.52
N PHE A 137 4.36 33.42 13.96
CA PHE A 137 3.28 32.58 14.46
C PHE A 137 3.63 32.01 15.84
N VAL A 138 2.65 31.93 16.72
CA VAL A 138 2.80 31.32 18.05
C VAL A 138 1.99 30.03 18.04
N PRO A 139 2.61 28.86 17.78
CA PRO A 139 1.89 27.60 17.79
C PRO A 139 1.37 27.29 19.21
N PRO A 140 0.14 26.76 19.34
CA PRO A 140 -0.33 26.25 20.63
C PRO A 140 0.55 25.09 21.09
N ASP A 141 0.80 25.03 22.40
CA ASP A 141 1.40 23.86 23.02
C ASP A 141 0.43 22.69 22.96
N VAL A 142 0.95 21.54 22.54
CA VAL A 142 0.28 20.26 22.47
C VAL A 142 1.03 19.29 23.38
N ALA A 143 0.42 18.90 24.49
CA ALA A 143 0.98 18.13 25.61
C ALA A 143 0.11 16.90 25.95
N GLY A 144 -0.22 16.09 24.94
CA GLY A 144 -0.94 14.83 25.11
C GLY A 144 -2.36 14.82 24.54
N GLU A 145 -2.71 15.81 23.72
CA GLU A 145 -4.03 15.90 23.09
C GLU A 145 -4.18 14.88 21.96
N PRO A 146 -5.39 14.35 21.75
CA PRO A 146 -5.68 13.35 20.70
C PRO A 146 -5.65 13.90 19.27
N TRP A 147 -5.62 15.22 19.07
CA TRP A 147 -5.58 15.87 17.75
C TRP A 147 -4.68 17.10 17.76
N LEU A 148 -4.19 17.48 16.56
CA LEU A 148 -3.49 18.75 16.37
C LEU A 148 -4.49 19.92 16.34
N PRO A 149 -4.17 21.09 16.91
CA PRO A 149 -5.05 22.25 16.86
C PRO A 149 -5.24 22.80 15.43
N ASP A 150 -6.48 23.11 15.06
CA ASP A 150 -6.80 23.69 13.74
C ASP A 150 -6.04 24.99 13.45
N THR A 151 -5.69 25.74 14.49
CA THR A 151 -4.96 27.00 14.35
C THR A 151 -3.57 26.81 13.73
N VAL A 152 -2.89 25.69 14.00
CA VAL A 152 -1.57 25.41 13.41
C VAL A 152 -1.68 24.82 12.00
N THR A 153 -2.70 23.99 11.74
CA THR A 153 -2.92 23.42 10.40
C THR A 153 -3.38 24.49 9.41
N GLN A 154 -4.26 25.42 9.83
CA GLN A 154 -4.71 26.54 9.00
C GLN A 154 -3.63 27.60 8.75
N ALA A 155 -2.70 27.78 9.70
CA ALA A 155 -1.59 28.71 9.53
C ALA A 155 -0.47 28.18 8.63
N ALA A 156 -0.49 26.89 8.29
CA ALA A 156 0.57 26.24 7.52
C ALA A 156 0.54 26.65 6.03
N LEU A 157 1.69 27.07 5.52
CA LEU A 157 1.91 27.36 4.10
C LEU A 157 2.28 26.12 3.28
N ALA A 158 2.75 25.08 3.95
CA ALA A 158 3.01 23.74 3.45
C ALA A 158 3.13 22.80 4.67
N SER A 159 2.82 21.52 4.50
CA SER A 159 2.97 20.52 5.57
C SER A 159 3.40 19.18 5.00
N VAL A 160 3.96 18.34 5.87
CA VAL A 160 4.24 16.93 5.60
C VAL A 160 4.00 16.12 6.86
N ALA A 161 3.27 15.02 6.71
CA ALA A 161 3.10 14.00 7.72
C ALA A 161 3.87 12.75 7.30
N VAL A 162 4.51 12.06 8.25
CA VAL A 162 5.24 10.82 7.97
C VAL A 162 5.09 9.83 9.10
N VAL A 163 4.96 8.55 8.74
CA VAL A 163 5.09 7.43 9.67
C VAL A 163 6.58 7.11 9.81
N ARG A 164 7.08 7.03 11.03
CA ARG A 164 8.51 6.76 11.29
C ARG A 164 8.88 5.34 10.85
N PRO A 165 10.02 5.15 10.17
CA PRO A 165 10.54 3.83 9.86
C PRO A 165 10.75 3.00 11.13
N ASP A 166 10.47 1.70 11.07
CA ASP A 166 10.67 0.79 12.20
C ASP A 166 11.84 -0.17 11.92
N PRO A 167 12.99 0.01 12.57
CA PRO A 167 14.20 -0.75 12.26
C PRO A 167 14.15 -2.17 12.84
N LEU A 168 13.17 -2.50 13.69
CA LEU A 168 12.90 -3.88 14.13
C LEU A 168 12.06 -4.66 13.11
N ARG A 169 11.57 -4.01 12.05
CA ARG A 169 10.88 -4.67 10.96
C ARG A 169 11.90 -4.97 9.87
N HIS A 170 12.34 -6.23 9.78
CA HIS A 170 12.60 -6.79 8.46
C HIS A 170 11.29 -6.61 7.69
N SER A 171 11.25 -5.73 6.71
CA SER A 171 10.07 -5.52 5.88
C SER A 171 10.43 -5.73 4.43
N PHE A 172 9.44 -6.18 3.66
CA PHE A 172 9.59 -6.36 2.23
C PHE A 172 8.24 -6.15 1.55
N HIS A 173 8.33 -5.81 0.27
CA HIS A 173 7.17 -5.67 -0.59
C HIS A 173 6.90 -7.01 -1.27
N TRP A 174 5.69 -7.55 -1.11
CA TRP A 174 5.29 -8.82 -1.73
C TRP A 174 3.79 -8.82 -2.03
N SER A 175 3.44 -9.33 -3.22
CA SER A 175 2.08 -9.33 -3.74
C SER A 175 1.36 -7.97 -3.72
N GLY A 176 2.08 -6.87 -4.00
CA GLY A 176 1.48 -5.53 -4.02
C GLY A 176 1.29 -4.89 -2.63
N HIS A 177 1.84 -5.50 -1.58
CA HIS A 177 1.69 -5.01 -0.21
C HIS A 177 3.02 -4.97 0.53
N ASP A 178 3.12 -4.01 1.45
CA ASP A 178 4.21 -3.94 2.42
C ASP A 178 3.91 -4.84 3.63
N TRP A 179 4.87 -5.71 3.93
CA TRP A 179 4.80 -6.67 5.04
C TRP A 179 5.89 -6.38 6.07
N ALA A 180 5.54 -6.53 7.33
CA ALA A 180 6.43 -6.42 8.47
C ALA A 180 6.67 -7.80 9.09
N VAL A 181 7.92 -8.23 9.15
CA VAL A 181 8.32 -9.47 9.82
C VAL A 181 8.46 -9.23 11.31
N ARG A 182 7.96 -10.18 12.11
CA ARG A 182 8.02 -10.16 13.56
C ARG A 182 9.39 -10.61 14.06
N ASP A 183 9.90 -9.90 15.07
CA ASP A 183 11.05 -10.29 15.86
C ASP A 183 10.65 -10.38 17.33
N SER A 184 10.79 -11.56 17.94
CA SER A 184 10.49 -11.76 19.35
C SER A 184 11.64 -11.37 20.28
N GLY A 185 12.79 -10.93 19.74
CA GLY A 185 13.95 -10.48 20.49
C GLY A 185 14.58 -11.58 21.36
N GLY A 186 14.46 -12.83 20.92
CA GLY A 186 14.88 -14.01 21.69
C GLY A 186 13.99 -14.34 22.90
N GLN A 187 12.87 -13.63 23.08
CA GLN A 187 11.86 -13.95 24.09
C GLN A 187 10.77 -14.83 23.49
N ARG A 188 10.28 -15.79 24.26
CA ARG A 188 9.15 -16.62 23.83
C ARG A 188 7.86 -15.83 23.92
N GLN A 189 7.02 -15.97 22.90
CA GLN A 189 5.77 -15.24 22.76
C GLN A 189 4.68 -16.15 22.17
N GLY A 190 3.44 -15.69 22.26
CA GLY A 190 2.32 -16.34 21.60
C GLY A 190 2.34 -16.16 20.07
N PRO A 191 1.72 -17.08 19.32
CA PRO A 191 1.09 -18.31 19.79
C PRO A 191 2.10 -19.41 20.18
N GLY A 192 1.70 -20.29 21.10
CA GLY A 192 2.40 -21.54 21.39
C GLY A 192 3.72 -21.48 22.16
N ASP A 193 4.07 -20.34 22.78
CA ASP A 193 5.34 -20.12 23.51
C ASP A 193 6.58 -20.27 22.60
N ASN A 194 6.53 -19.66 21.42
CA ASN A 194 7.53 -19.78 20.37
C ASN A 194 8.48 -18.58 20.30
N LEU A 195 9.63 -18.78 19.67
CA LEU A 195 10.53 -17.71 19.21
C LEU A 195 10.14 -17.32 17.79
N PHE A 196 10.08 -16.02 17.49
CA PHE A 196 9.83 -15.52 16.13
C PHE A 196 11.06 -14.76 15.66
N SER A 197 11.64 -15.21 14.55
CA SER A 197 12.91 -14.69 14.06
C SER A 197 12.71 -13.88 12.77
N PRO A 198 13.29 -12.67 12.68
CA PRO A 198 13.26 -11.87 11.46
C PRO A 198 14.29 -12.34 10.41
N SER A 199 15.05 -13.41 10.70
CA SER A 199 16.11 -13.90 9.83
C SER A 199 15.60 -14.31 8.45
N ASN A 200 16.41 -14.08 7.41
CA ASN A 200 16.18 -14.61 6.06
C ASN A 200 16.22 -16.16 6.01
N ALA A 201 16.59 -16.84 7.10
CA ALA A 201 16.40 -18.28 7.22
C ALA A 201 14.93 -18.67 7.47
N ASN A 202 14.12 -17.76 8.04
CA ASN A 202 12.74 -17.96 8.44
C ASN A 202 11.73 -17.28 7.51
N VAL A 203 12.04 -16.06 7.06
CA VAL A 203 11.15 -15.28 6.18
C VAL A 203 11.94 -14.61 5.06
N PHE A 204 11.61 -14.92 3.81
CA PHE A 204 12.21 -14.25 2.65
C PHE A 204 11.33 -14.41 1.40
N VAL A 205 11.54 -13.53 0.43
CA VAL A 205 11.01 -13.67 -0.94
C VAL A 205 12.13 -14.14 -1.85
N ASP A 206 11.91 -15.20 -2.60
CA ASP A 206 12.91 -15.73 -3.52
C ASP A 206 12.99 -14.94 -4.85
N ALA A 207 13.92 -15.32 -5.72
CA ALA A 207 14.10 -14.68 -7.02
C ALA A 207 12.91 -14.89 -7.99
N ALA A 208 12.01 -15.84 -7.70
CA ALA A 208 10.78 -16.06 -8.46
C ALA A 208 9.58 -15.28 -7.89
N GLY A 209 9.78 -14.51 -6.81
CA GLY A 209 8.73 -13.73 -6.16
C GLY A 209 7.85 -14.56 -5.21
N LEU A 210 8.28 -15.76 -4.82
CA LEU A 210 7.58 -16.61 -3.87
C LEU A 210 7.97 -16.25 -2.44
N LEU A 211 7.00 -16.16 -1.54
CA LEU A 211 7.22 -15.92 -0.12
C LEU A 211 7.45 -17.25 0.59
N HIS A 212 8.55 -17.36 1.33
CA HIS A 212 8.91 -18.52 2.14
C HIS A 212 8.72 -18.21 3.62
N LEU A 213 7.95 -19.06 4.30
CA LEU A 213 7.84 -19.12 5.76
C LEU A 213 8.48 -20.42 6.22
N ARG A 214 9.41 -20.34 7.17
CA ARG A 214 10.13 -21.51 7.69
C ARG A 214 10.19 -21.55 9.20
N ILE A 215 10.02 -22.75 9.74
CA ILE A 215 10.47 -23.11 11.07
C ILE A 215 11.87 -23.71 10.91
N THR A 216 12.87 -23.06 11.51
CA THR A 216 14.27 -23.47 11.43
C THR A 216 14.88 -23.59 12.81
N GLY A 217 15.94 -24.39 12.97
CA GLY A 217 16.55 -24.59 14.27
C GLY A 217 17.15 -25.97 14.45
N SER A 218 17.25 -26.39 15.71
CA SER A 218 17.85 -27.66 16.13
C SER A 218 17.03 -28.31 17.25
N ALA A 219 17.42 -29.52 17.65
CA ALA A 219 16.66 -30.39 18.57
C ALA A 219 16.16 -29.72 19.86
N THR A 220 16.78 -28.64 20.33
CA THR A 220 16.42 -27.93 21.57
C THR A 220 15.83 -26.53 21.35
N THR A 221 15.93 -25.95 20.15
CA THR A 221 15.51 -24.56 19.91
C THR A 221 15.10 -24.39 18.45
N TRP A 222 13.88 -23.92 18.25
CA TRP A 222 13.27 -23.67 16.96
C TRP A 222 12.78 -22.24 16.87
N ASP A 223 13.15 -21.57 15.79
CA ASP A 223 12.67 -20.26 15.40
C ASP A 223 11.50 -20.43 14.42
N CYS A 224 10.42 -19.74 14.70
CA CYS A 224 9.21 -19.66 13.90
C CYS A 224 9.20 -18.38 13.04
N ALA A 225 8.24 -18.31 12.13
CA ALA A 225 8.07 -17.18 11.22
C ALA A 225 6.71 -16.51 11.47
N GLU A 226 6.68 -15.18 11.49
CA GLU A 226 5.45 -14.41 11.45
C GLU A 226 5.68 -13.08 10.75
N LEU A 227 4.69 -12.66 9.97
CA LEU A 227 4.65 -11.36 9.35
C LEU A 227 3.23 -10.84 9.26
N GLN A 228 3.10 -9.52 9.18
CA GLN A 228 1.83 -8.82 9.16
C GLN A 228 1.83 -7.70 8.13
N LEU A 229 0.67 -7.38 7.57
CA LEU A 229 0.51 -6.16 6.79
C LEU A 229 0.78 -4.92 7.65
N TYR A 230 1.23 -3.85 7.00
CA TYR A 230 1.33 -2.54 7.67
C TYR A 230 -0.02 -1.89 7.92
N ARG A 231 -0.96 -2.07 6.99
CA ARG A 231 -2.28 -1.42 7.02
C ARG A 231 -3.41 -2.43 7.18
N PRO A 232 -4.51 -2.03 7.82
CA PRO A 232 -5.77 -2.74 7.68
C PRO A 232 -6.28 -2.66 6.24
N LEU A 233 -7.05 -3.67 5.82
CA LEU A 233 -7.63 -3.75 4.48
C LEU A 233 -9.16 -3.71 4.49
N GLY A 234 -9.81 -4.13 5.58
CA GLY A 234 -11.24 -4.01 5.77
C GLY A 234 -12.08 -5.15 5.23
N TYR A 235 -13.40 -4.92 5.13
CA TYR A 235 -14.31 -5.90 4.53
C TYR A 235 -13.93 -6.16 3.06
N GLY A 236 -13.99 -7.42 2.66
CA GLY A 236 -13.63 -7.83 1.32
C GLY A 236 -13.25 -9.30 1.23
N ARG A 237 -12.78 -9.69 0.06
CA ARG A 237 -12.27 -11.02 -0.24
C ARG A 237 -10.75 -11.04 -0.12
N TYR A 238 -10.26 -11.87 0.78
CA TYR A 238 -8.85 -12.14 1.02
C TYR A 238 -8.52 -13.49 0.43
N ARG A 239 -7.51 -13.58 -0.43
CA ARG A 239 -7.11 -14.84 -1.07
C ARG A 239 -5.61 -15.07 -0.96
N PHE A 240 -5.25 -16.27 -0.52
CA PHE A 240 -3.88 -16.76 -0.39
C PHE A 240 -3.69 -17.95 -1.33
N ARG A 241 -2.57 -18.00 -2.05
CA ARG A 241 -2.20 -19.15 -2.89
C ARG A 241 -0.89 -19.76 -2.44
N THR A 242 -0.86 -21.06 -2.22
CA THR A 242 0.39 -21.79 -1.93
C THR A 242 1.09 -22.24 -3.21
N ALA A 243 2.41 -22.40 -3.16
CA ALA A 243 3.24 -22.86 -4.27
C ALA A 243 3.82 -24.27 -4.06
N ASN A 244 3.56 -24.88 -2.90
CA ASN A 244 4.03 -26.21 -2.53
C ASN A 244 2.89 -27.13 -2.05
N ALA A 245 3.19 -28.43 -2.02
CA ALA A 245 2.27 -29.46 -1.53
C ALA A 245 1.72 -29.09 -0.15
N CYS A 246 0.42 -29.33 0.02
CA CYS A 246 -0.33 -28.81 1.17
C CYS A 246 -0.44 -29.80 2.35
N ASP A 247 -0.24 -31.10 2.11
CA ASP A 247 -0.22 -32.15 3.14
C ASP A 247 1.14 -32.49 3.81
N PRO A 248 2.32 -31.95 3.43
CA PRO A 248 3.59 -32.32 4.06
C PRO A 248 3.85 -31.57 5.38
N LEU A 249 2.87 -30.81 5.91
CA LEU A 249 3.07 -30.08 7.16
C LEU A 249 3.23 -31.05 8.33
N ASP A 250 4.33 -30.93 9.08
CA ASP A 250 4.57 -31.73 10.29
C ASP A 250 3.40 -31.56 11.26
N ALA A 251 3.01 -32.64 11.96
CA ALA A 251 1.83 -32.61 12.82
C ALA A 251 1.95 -31.58 13.96
N ASN A 252 3.16 -31.17 14.33
CA ASN A 252 3.39 -30.16 15.36
C ASN A 252 3.42 -28.72 14.81
N ALA A 253 3.44 -28.53 13.49
CA ALA A 253 3.47 -27.20 12.89
C ALA A 253 2.05 -26.68 12.59
N VAL A 254 1.93 -25.35 12.62
CA VAL A 254 0.69 -24.61 12.34
C VAL A 254 1.02 -23.49 11.37
N LEU A 255 0.37 -23.49 10.21
CA LEU A 255 0.28 -22.31 9.34
C LEU A 255 -0.98 -21.56 9.71
N GLY A 256 -0.89 -20.27 10.08
CA GLY A 256 -2.04 -19.39 10.27
C GLY A 256 -2.08 -18.31 9.20
N LEU A 257 -3.26 -18.10 8.61
CA LEU A 257 -3.57 -17.01 7.69
C LEU A 257 -4.82 -16.30 8.22
N PHE A 258 -4.64 -15.12 8.82
CA PHE A 258 -5.70 -14.59 9.69
C PHE A 258 -5.73 -13.07 9.76
N THR A 259 -6.89 -12.54 10.15
CA THR A 259 -7.03 -11.14 10.58
C THR A 259 -6.70 -11.02 12.07
N TRP A 260 -6.01 -9.96 12.47
CA TRP A 260 -5.80 -9.66 13.89
C TRP A 260 -5.93 -8.17 14.16
N SER A 261 -6.81 -7.80 15.08
CA SER A 261 -6.96 -6.44 15.60
C SER A 261 -6.39 -6.33 17.01
N ASP A 262 -5.58 -5.29 17.22
CA ASP A 262 -4.98 -4.96 18.52
C ASP A 262 -5.96 -4.14 19.40
N GLY A 263 -6.91 -3.46 18.78
CA GLY A 263 -7.82 -2.49 19.42
C GLY A 263 -9.26 -2.95 19.67
N THR A 264 -9.63 -4.23 19.53
CA THR A 264 -11.03 -4.65 19.79
C THR A 264 -11.42 -4.52 21.26
N ALA A 265 -12.66 -4.06 21.50
CA ALA A 265 -13.24 -3.99 22.85
C ALA A 265 -13.57 -5.39 23.42
N ASP A 266 -13.80 -6.38 22.54
CA ASP A 266 -13.94 -7.79 22.91
C ASP A 266 -12.83 -8.60 22.23
N PRO A 267 -11.87 -9.17 22.99
CA PRO A 267 -10.74 -9.91 22.43
C PRO A 267 -11.17 -11.23 21.76
N ASN A 268 -12.42 -11.66 21.94
CA ASN A 268 -12.93 -12.90 21.34
C ASN A 268 -13.36 -12.74 19.88
N TYR A 269 -13.71 -11.54 19.41
CA TYR A 269 -14.25 -11.31 18.06
C TYR A 269 -13.35 -10.38 17.25
N ARG A 270 -12.07 -10.76 17.09
CA ARG A 270 -11.08 -9.95 16.36
C ARG A 270 -10.45 -10.64 15.16
N GLU A 271 -10.80 -11.91 14.95
CA GLU A 271 -9.97 -12.82 14.17
C GLU A 271 -10.81 -13.82 13.37
N ILE A 272 -10.43 -13.93 12.10
CA ILE A 272 -10.94 -14.86 11.09
C ILE A 272 -9.73 -15.65 10.63
N ASP A 273 -9.75 -16.96 10.79
CA ASP A 273 -8.59 -17.82 10.55
C ASP A 273 -8.82 -18.82 9.42
N ILE A 274 -7.76 -19.02 8.64
CA ILE A 274 -7.50 -20.26 7.92
C ILE A 274 -6.22 -20.87 8.51
N GLU A 275 -6.32 -22.06 9.09
CA GLU A 275 -5.19 -22.72 9.75
C GLU A 275 -4.92 -24.10 9.16
N TRP A 276 -3.66 -24.41 8.85
CA TRP A 276 -3.24 -25.78 8.53
C TRP A 276 -2.50 -26.36 9.72
N SER A 277 -3.04 -27.43 10.27
CA SER A 277 -2.50 -28.08 11.45
C SER A 277 -3.21 -29.39 11.76
N ARG A 278 -2.44 -30.33 12.27
CA ARG A 278 -2.93 -31.53 12.98
C ARG A 278 -2.87 -31.37 14.49
N TRP A 279 -2.51 -30.19 14.98
CA TRP A 279 -2.52 -29.81 16.40
C TRP A 279 -1.73 -30.76 17.30
N GLY A 280 -0.62 -31.30 16.77
CA GLY A 280 0.23 -32.27 17.45
C GLY A 280 -0.26 -33.72 17.34
N GLU A 281 -1.35 -34.01 16.63
CA GLU A 281 -2.00 -35.33 16.52
C GLU A 281 -1.86 -35.94 15.11
N PRO A 282 -0.85 -36.78 14.82
CA PRO A 282 -0.56 -37.25 13.46
C PRO A 282 -1.64 -38.13 12.85
N ARG A 283 -2.50 -38.71 13.70
CA ARG A 283 -3.61 -39.57 13.28
C ARG A 283 -4.91 -38.78 13.10
N ASP A 284 -4.89 -37.46 13.31
CA ASP A 284 -6.03 -36.62 12.97
C ASP A 284 -6.28 -36.75 11.45
N PRO A 285 -7.49 -37.21 11.04
CA PRO A 285 -7.81 -37.32 9.63
C PRO A 285 -7.92 -35.94 8.95
N THR A 286 -8.10 -34.87 9.71
CA THR A 286 -8.16 -33.48 9.25
C THR A 286 -6.81 -32.79 9.46
N ASN A 287 -6.46 -31.91 8.54
CA ASN A 287 -5.16 -31.22 8.53
C ASN A 287 -5.29 -29.70 8.33
N ALA A 288 -6.51 -29.16 8.27
CA ALA A 288 -6.77 -27.73 8.23
C ALA A 288 -8.14 -27.38 8.82
N GLN A 289 -8.38 -26.07 9.01
CA GLN A 289 -9.65 -25.54 9.49
C GLN A 289 -9.90 -24.10 9.04
N PHE A 290 -11.18 -23.77 8.96
CA PHE A 290 -11.69 -22.40 8.92
C PHE A 290 -12.23 -22.05 10.30
N VAL A 291 -11.97 -20.84 10.79
CA VAL A 291 -12.38 -20.39 12.13
C VAL A 291 -12.86 -18.93 12.06
N VAL A 292 -13.90 -18.63 12.85
CA VAL A 292 -14.23 -17.26 13.24
C VAL A 292 -14.20 -17.22 14.76
N GLN A 293 -13.26 -16.47 15.35
CA GLN A 293 -13.06 -16.48 16.80
C GLN A 293 -14.31 -15.95 17.54
N PRO A 294 -14.57 -16.42 18.79
CA PRO A 294 -13.79 -17.42 19.53
C PRO A 294 -13.98 -18.84 18.98
N TYR A 295 -12.96 -19.69 19.03
CA TYR A 295 -13.01 -21.03 18.42
C TYR A 295 -13.77 -22.08 19.24
N GLU A 296 -13.97 -21.87 20.55
CA GLU A 296 -14.56 -22.86 21.46
C GLU A 296 -16.05 -23.16 21.20
N PRO A 297 -16.93 -22.18 20.93
CA PRO A 297 -18.34 -22.45 20.74
C PRO A 297 -18.62 -23.29 19.49
N ALA A 298 -19.66 -24.12 19.57
CA ALA A 298 -20.08 -24.95 18.44
C ALA A 298 -20.49 -24.06 17.25
N GLY A 299 -19.99 -24.39 16.06
CA GLY A 299 -20.30 -23.65 14.83
C GLY A 299 -19.36 -22.49 14.52
N HIS A 300 -18.30 -22.25 15.31
CA HIS A 300 -17.27 -21.24 15.01
C HIS A 300 -16.08 -21.78 14.22
N ARG A 301 -16.06 -23.09 13.96
CA ARG A 301 -14.96 -23.76 13.25
C ARG A 301 -15.46 -24.90 12.38
N GLN A 302 -14.86 -25.03 11.21
CA GLN A 302 -15.01 -26.19 10.33
C GLN A 302 -13.64 -26.85 10.10
N ARG A 303 -13.46 -28.10 10.55
CA ARG A 303 -12.28 -28.92 10.21
C ARG A 303 -12.42 -29.45 8.79
N ILE A 304 -11.33 -29.45 8.02
CA ILE A 304 -11.26 -29.95 6.65
C ILE A 304 -10.02 -30.83 6.44
N THR A 305 -10.05 -31.64 5.39
CA THR A 305 -8.90 -32.46 4.96
C THR A 305 -8.46 -32.02 3.57
N ILE A 306 -7.24 -31.52 3.46
CA ILE A 306 -6.59 -31.18 2.19
C ILE A 306 -5.79 -32.41 1.75
N PRO A 307 -6.12 -33.04 0.60
CA PRO A 307 -5.42 -34.23 0.12
C PRO A 307 -3.96 -33.97 -0.24
N ALA A 308 -3.08 -34.95 -0.04
CA ALA A 308 -1.67 -34.90 -0.45
C ALA A 308 -1.44 -34.61 -1.94
N ALA A 309 -2.41 -34.96 -2.79
CA ALA A 309 -2.34 -34.71 -4.23
C ALA A 309 -2.49 -33.21 -4.58
N VAL A 310 -2.97 -32.38 -3.66
CA VAL A 310 -3.08 -30.93 -3.87
C VAL A 310 -1.72 -30.28 -3.69
N THR A 311 -1.13 -29.86 -4.80
CA THR A 311 0.20 -29.25 -4.88
C THR A 311 0.18 -27.72 -4.85
N GLU A 312 -0.97 -27.12 -5.13
CA GLU A 312 -1.25 -25.69 -5.03
C GLU A 312 -2.70 -25.52 -4.56
N LEU A 313 -2.90 -24.72 -3.51
CA LEU A 313 -4.20 -24.43 -2.94
C LEU A 313 -4.44 -22.92 -2.95
N ALA A 314 -5.58 -22.53 -3.51
CA ALA A 314 -6.14 -21.20 -3.31
C ALA A 314 -7.15 -21.25 -2.18
N GLN A 315 -6.89 -20.47 -1.14
CA GLN A 315 -7.73 -20.41 0.06
C GLN A 315 -8.09 -18.96 0.35
N GLU A 316 -9.37 -18.73 0.58
CA GLU A 316 -9.93 -17.40 0.69
C GLU A 316 -11.04 -17.34 1.74
N PHE A 317 -11.23 -16.13 2.27
CA PHE A 317 -12.44 -15.77 2.98
C PHE A 317 -12.99 -14.45 2.42
N THR A 318 -14.30 -14.37 2.26
CA THR A 318 -15.01 -13.13 1.92
C THR A 318 -15.72 -12.64 3.16
N TRP A 319 -15.22 -11.56 3.74
CA TRP A 319 -15.72 -10.98 4.98
C TRP A 319 -16.61 -9.78 4.68
N ARG A 320 -17.82 -9.84 5.22
CA ARG A 320 -18.86 -8.81 5.14
C ARG A 320 -19.38 -8.54 6.54
N THR A 321 -20.12 -7.45 6.71
CA THR A 321 -20.82 -7.13 7.96
C THR A 321 -21.85 -8.17 8.39
N THR A 322 -22.30 -9.02 7.45
CA THR A 322 -23.34 -10.04 7.65
C THR A 322 -22.80 -11.46 7.77
N GLY A 323 -21.50 -11.68 7.51
CA GLY A 323 -20.90 -13.00 7.58
C GLY A 323 -19.56 -13.13 6.86
N VAL A 324 -18.98 -14.32 6.97
CA VAL A 324 -17.71 -14.74 6.37
C VAL A 324 -17.94 -16.00 5.56
N ASP A 325 -17.61 -15.97 4.27
CA ASP A 325 -17.61 -17.16 3.41
C ASP A 325 -16.19 -17.62 3.14
N PHE A 326 -15.87 -18.85 3.51
CA PHE A 326 -14.59 -19.49 3.25
C PHE A 326 -14.65 -20.41 2.04
N LEU A 327 -13.57 -20.43 1.27
CA LEU A 327 -13.39 -21.33 0.14
C LEU A 327 -11.92 -21.75 0.03
N ALA A 328 -11.67 -23.05 -0.08
CA ALA A 328 -10.39 -23.62 -0.46
C ALA A 328 -10.55 -24.45 -1.73
N THR A 329 -9.72 -24.20 -2.74
CA THR A 329 -9.78 -24.84 -4.06
C THR A 329 -8.40 -25.25 -4.54
N GLY A 330 -8.30 -26.44 -5.11
CA GLY A 330 -7.10 -26.99 -5.73
C GLY A 330 -7.47 -27.97 -6.85
N ALA A 331 -6.48 -28.52 -7.54
CA ALA A 331 -6.74 -29.49 -8.61
C ALA A 331 -7.55 -30.70 -8.08
N GLY A 332 -8.81 -30.84 -8.53
CA GLY A 332 -9.70 -31.91 -8.09
C GLY A 332 -10.19 -31.81 -6.64
N TYR A 333 -10.00 -30.66 -5.98
CA TYR A 333 -10.35 -30.44 -4.57
C TYR A 333 -11.10 -29.12 -4.36
N SER A 334 -12.13 -29.15 -3.51
CA SER A 334 -12.83 -27.96 -3.03
C SER A 334 -13.40 -28.21 -1.63
N ALA A 335 -13.31 -27.20 -0.77
CA ALA A 335 -14.01 -27.15 0.52
C ALA A 335 -14.52 -25.73 0.75
N ALA A 336 -15.74 -25.58 1.27
CA ALA A 336 -16.36 -24.28 1.52
C ALA A 336 -17.14 -24.31 2.83
N TRP A 337 -17.24 -23.15 3.48
CA TRP A 337 -17.97 -22.99 4.73
C TRP A 337 -18.40 -21.54 4.91
N SER A 338 -19.62 -21.32 5.39
CA SER A 338 -20.15 -19.98 5.67
C SER A 338 -20.40 -19.82 7.16
N TYR A 339 -20.00 -18.67 7.69
CA TYR A 339 -20.25 -18.27 9.08
C TYR A 339 -20.96 -16.91 9.14
N PRO A 340 -22.16 -16.81 9.72
CA PRO A 340 -22.93 -17.93 10.23
C PRO A 340 -23.48 -18.80 9.08
N PRO A 341 -24.06 -19.98 9.37
CA PRO A 341 -24.76 -20.76 8.35
C PRO A 341 -25.81 -19.92 7.63
N ALA A 342 -25.94 -20.11 6.31
CA ALA A 342 -26.88 -19.35 5.49
C ALA A 342 -28.30 -19.38 6.06
N GLY A 343 -28.93 -18.20 6.15
CA GLY A 343 -30.30 -18.05 6.67
C GLY A 343 -30.42 -18.03 8.20
N THR A 344 -29.32 -17.97 8.94
CA THR A 344 -29.34 -17.76 10.40
C THR A 344 -29.04 -16.30 10.76
N ALA A 345 -29.48 -15.87 11.94
CA ALA A 345 -29.23 -14.52 12.42
C ALA A 345 -27.72 -14.28 12.58
N SER A 346 -27.26 -13.06 12.29
CA SER A 346 -25.85 -12.71 12.39
C SER A 346 -25.36 -12.88 13.84
N PRO A 347 -24.39 -13.77 14.12
CA PRO A 347 -23.71 -13.84 15.40
C PRO A 347 -22.82 -12.61 15.56
N ASN A 348 -22.20 -12.46 16.73
CA ASN A 348 -21.08 -11.54 16.89
C ASN A 348 -19.98 -11.94 15.88
N LEU A 349 -19.70 -11.04 14.94
CA LEU A 349 -18.64 -11.15 13.95
C LEU A 349 -17.51 -10.20 14.33
N PRO A 350 -16.26 -10.50 13.93
CA PRO A 350 -15.23 -9.49 13.90
C PRO A 350 -15.70 -8.27 13.11
N GLU A 351 -15.43 -7.08 13.66
CA GLU A 351 -15.66 -5.81 12.99
C GLU A 351 -14.37 -5.31 12.35
N SER A 352 -14.47 -4.72 11.17
CA SER A 352 -13.35 -4.01 10.58
C SER A 352 -13.09 -2.67 11.28
N ARG A 353 -11.86 -2.50 11.78
CA ARG A 353 -11.28 -1.33 12.45
C ARG A 353 -9.79 -1.21 12.10
N ASP A 354 -8.93 -1.83 12.90
CA ASP A 354 -7.46 -1.79 12.81
C ASP A 354 -6.85 -3.17 12.50
N GLU A 355 -7.69 -4.15 12.11
CA GLU A 355 -7.27 -5.52 11.82
C GLU A 355 -6.27 -5.57 10.67
N ARG A 356 -5.18 -6.29 10.89
CA ARG A 356 -4.16 -6.52 9.86
C ARG A 356 -4.17 -7.99 9.50
N ILE A 357 -3.77 -8.29 8.26
CA ILE A 357 -3.51 -9.67 7.89
C ILE A 357 -2.18 -10.10 8.45
N HIS A 358 -2.19 -11.23 9.15
CA HIS A 358 -1.03 -11.90 9.68
C HIS A 358 -0.87 -13.26 8.96
N LEU A 359 0.38 -13.61 8.70
CA LEU A 359 0.80 -14.91 8.20
C LEU A 359 1.84 -15.44 9.16
N ASN A 360 1.63 -16.62 9.75
CA ASN A 360 2.62 -17.25 10.61
C ASN A 360 2.78 -18.74 10.34
N LEU A 361 3.98 -19.23 10.65
CA LEU A 361 4.31 -20.63 10.66
C LEU A 361 5.02 -20.94 11.98
N TRP A 362 4.33 -21.65 12.87
CA TRP A 362 4.74 -21.81 14.27
C TRP A 362 4.54 -23.24 14.78
N LEU A 363 5.10 -23.55 15.95
CA LEU A 363 5.01 -24.88 16.56
C LEU A 363 3.95 -24.91 17.67
N ASN A 364 3.02 -25.85 17.55
CA ASN A 364 2.05 -26.12 18.61
C ASN A 364 2.77 -26.48 19.92
N ARG A 365 2.52 -25.69 20.97
CA ARG A 365 3.15 -25.84 22.30
C ARG A 365 4.69 -25.87 22.26
N ASN A 366 5.32 -25.18 21.30
CA ASN A 366 6.77 -25.17 21.09
C ASN A 366 7.36 -26.60 21.02
N THR A 367 6.60 -27.54 20.48
CA THR A 367 7.06 -28.91 20.30
C THR A 367 7.66 -29.01 18.90
N GLY A 368 8.98 -29.21 18.82
CA GLY A 368 9.71 -29.27 17.55
C GLY A 368 9.15 -30.29 16.55
N PRO A 369 9.43 -30.14 15.24
CA PRO A 369 9.01 -31.09 14.21
C PRO A 369 9.43 -32.53 14.54
N ARG A 370 8.56 -33.50 14.28
CA ARG A 370 8.72 -34.90 14.71
C ARG A 370 9.87 -35.61 14.01
N ASN A 371 10.18 -35.20 12.79
CA ASN A 371 11.32 -35.68 12.02
C ASN A 371 12.62 -34.91 12.32
N GLY A 372 12.57 -33.90 13.20
CA GLY A 372 13.69 -33.02 13.52
C GLY A 372 14.20 -32.18 12.35
N GLN A 373 13.42 -32.04 11.27
CA GLN A 373 13.77 -31.25 10.09
C GLN A 373 13.06 -29.89 10.10
N PRO A 374 13.62 -28.87 9.44
CA PRO A 374 12.91 -27.64 9.16
C PRO A 374 11.57 -27.87 8.46
N VAL A 375 10.60 -27.01 8.73
CA VAL A 375 9.29 -27.02 8.09
C VAL A 375 9.18 -25.76 7.25
N GLU A 376 8.62 -25.88 6.04
CA GLU A 376 8.50 -24.77 5.10
C GLU A 376 7.11 -24.74 4.44
N VAL A 377 6.55 -23.54 4.38
CA VAL A 377 5.39 -23.22 3.54
C VAL A 377 5.80 -22.14 2.55
N VAL A 378 5.43 -22.32 1.28
CA VAL A 378 5.71 -21.36 0.22
C VAL A 378 4.41 -20.78 -0.31
N LEU A 379 4.29 -19.46 -0.30
CA LEU A 379 3.15 -18.72 -0.78
C LEU A 379 3.50 -18.09 -2.14
N ARG A 380 2.61 -18.30 -3.12
CA ARG A 380 2.70 -17.70 -4.45
C ARG A 380 2.22 -16.27 -4.45
N SER A 381 1.08 -16.03 -3.83
CA SER A 381 0.45 -14.71 -3.86
C SER A 381 -0.52 -14.51 -2.70
N PHE A 382 -0.70 -13.24 -2.34
CA PHE A 382 -1.81 -12.72 -1.57
C PHE A 382 -2.55 -11.68 -2.42
N SER A 383 -3.87 -11.66 -2.38
CA SER A 383 -4.67 -10.62 -3.04
C SER A 383 -5.85 -10.24 -2.17
N PHE A 384 -6.20 -8.96 -2.19
CA PHE A 384 -7.37 -8.43 -1.52
C PHE A 384 -8.26 -7.68 -2.50
N GLN A 385 -9.55 -7.97 -2.47
CA GLN A 385 -10.57 -7.22 -3.20
C GLN A 385 -11.59 -6.69 -2.19
N GLY A 386 -11.72 -5.38 -2.07
CA GLY A 386 -12.74 -4.77 -1.22
C GLY A 386 -14.15 -5.12 -1.69
N VAL A 387 -15.13 -5.01 -0.79
CA VAL A 387 -16.55 -5.08 -1.18
C VAL A 387 -16.85 -3.92 -2.13
N ASP A 388 -17.55 -4.23 -3.23
CA ASP A 388 -17.99 -3.31 -4.29
C ASP A 388 -19.47 -3.65 -4.55
N THR A 389 -20.36 -2.83 -3.99
CA THR A 389 -21.79 -3.11 -3.87
C THR A 389 -22.53 -2.93 -5.20
N ASP A 390 -22.08 -2.01 -6.06
CA ASP A 390 -22.71 -1.72 -7.34
C ASP A 390 -21.92 -2.19 -8.57
N GLY A 391 -20.70 -2.67 -8.36
CA GLY A 391 -19.87 -3.34 -9.36
C GLY A 391 -19.18 -2.39 -10.33
N ASP A 392 -18.95 -1.13 -9.93
CA ASP A 392 -18.30 -0.14 -10.77
C ASP A 392 -16.76 -0.22 -10.77
N GLY A 393 -16.19 -1.08 -9.92
CA GLY A 393 -14.76 -1.31 -9.78
C GLY A 393 -14.09 -0.46 -8.70
N VAL A 394 -14.85 0.34 -7.95
CA VAL A 394 -14.40 1.09 -6.78
C VAL A 394 -14.96 0.42 -5.52
N PRO A 395 -14.14 0.11 -4.50
CA PRO A 395 -14.66 -0.50 -3.27
C PRO A 395 -15.46 0.47 -2.39
N ASP A 396 -16.55 -0.02 -1.78
CA ASP A 396 -17.45 0.70 -0.84
C ASP A 396 -16.73 1.49 0.24
N ALA A 397 -15.59 0.98 0.71
CA ALA A 397 -14.79 1.63 1.74
C ALA A 397 -14.03 2.85 1.20
N TRP A 398 -13.53 2.76 -0.03
CA TRP A 398 -12.86 3.88 -0.70
C TRP A 398 -13.88 4.95 -1.09
N GLU A 399 -15.03 4.53 -1.63
CA GLU A 399 -16.12 5.45 -1.99
C GLU A 399 -16.56 6.32 -0.80
N ARG A 400 -16.90 5.69 0.33
CA ARG A 400 -17.29 6.42 1.55
C ARG A 400 -16.20 7.34 2.07
N ALA A 401 -14.93 6.93 1.96
CA ALA A 401 -13.80 7.75 2.40
C ALA A 401 -13.61 9.02 1.56
N HIS A 402 -14.06 8.99 0.29
CA HIS A 402 -13.94 10.10 -0.65
C HIS A 402 -15.29 10.76 -0.99
N GLY A 403 -16.34 10.45 -0.23
CA GLY A 403 -17.65 11.10 -0.37
C GLY A 403 -18.51 10.60 -1.54
N LEU A 404 -18.19 9.42 -2.09
CA LEU A 404 -18.99 8.72 -3.10
C LEU A 404 -20.01 7.78 -2.44
N GLU A 405 -20.97 7.31 -3.23
CA GLU A 405 -22.09 6.50 -2.75
C GLU A 405 -21.98 5.03 -3.24
N PRO A 406 -21.74 4.05 -2.35
CA PRO A 406 -21.52 2.64 -2.72
C PRO A 406 -22.61 1.90 -3.49
N ALA A 407 -23.73 2.55 -3.75
CA ALA A 407 -24.86 1.98 -4.49
C ALA A 407 -25.12 2.74 -5.82
N VAL A 408 -24.21 3.63 -6.24
CA VAL A 408 -24.36 4.56 -7.34
C VAL A 408 -23.18 4.47 -8.33
N ALA A 409 -23.08 3.35 -9.04
CA ALA A 409 -22.04 3.02 -10.03
C ALA A 409 -21.67 4.10 -11.07
N THR A 410 -22.53 5.09 -11.27
CA THR A 410 -22.26 6.22 -12.18
C THR A 410 -21.32 7.27 -11.60
N ASP A 411 -21.10 7.30 -10.28
CA ASP A 411 -20.23 8.29 -9.67
C ASP A 411 -18.74 7.97 -9.84
N ALA A 412 -18.36 6.69 -9.99
CA ALA A 412 -17.04 6.27 -10.47
C ALA A 412 -16.62 6.90 -11.81
N LEU A 413 -17.59 7.30 -12.65
CA LEU A 413 -17.35 7.93 -13.95
C LEU A 413 -17.31 9.47 -13.90
N ARG A 414 -17.58 10.06 -12.73
CA ARG A 414 -17.51 11.52 -12.54
C ARG A 414 -16.07 11.95 -12.31
N ASP A 415 -15.81 13.22 -12.61
CA ASP A 415 -14.57 13.94 -12.36
C ASP A 415 -14.94 15.05 -11.35
N ASP A 416 -14.85 14.73 -10.06
CA ASP A 416 -15.43 15.56 -9.00
C ASP A 416 -14.55 16.77 -8.63
N ASP A 417 -13.24 16.73 -8.90
CA ASP A 417 -12.30 17.83 -8.69
C ASP A 417 -11.94 18.61 -9.98
N GLY A 418 -12.31 18.09 -11.16
CA GLY A 418 -12.16 18.75 -12.44
C GLY A 418 -10.75 18.66 -13.05
N ASP A 419 -9.95 17.68 -12.63
CA ASP A 419 -8.58 17.49 -13.11
C ASP A 419 -8.49 16.68 -14.42
N GLY A 420 -9.62 16.09 -14.83
CA GLY A 420 -9.76 15.28 -16.04
C GLY A 420 -9.64 13.77 -15.81
N ALA A 421 -9.43 13.31 -14.59
CA ALA A 421 -9.53 11.92 -14.16
C ALA A 421 -10.96 11.61 -13.67
N THR A 422 -11.44 10.40 -13.91
CA THR A 422 -12.66 9.96 -13.22
C THR A 422 -12.33 9.45 -11.82
N ASN A 423 -13.30 9.39 -10.92
CA ASN A 423 -13.16 8.83 -9.59
C ASN A 423 -12.59 7.40 -9.60
N LEU A 424 -12.97 6.57 -10.59
CA LEU A 424 -12.35 5.26 -10.82
C LEU A 424 -10.88 5.34 -11.23
N ASP A 425 -10.53 6.27 -12.13
CA ASP A 425 -9.12 6.49 -12.53
C ASP A 425 -8.29 6.95 -11.31
N GLU A 426 -8.85 7.81 -10.46
CA GLU A 426 -8.27 8.27 -9.19
C GLU A 426 -8.03 7.12 -8.21
N TYR A 427 -9.02 6.24 -8.01
CA TYR A 427 -8.88 5.04 -7.19
C TYR A 427 -7.73 4.14 -7.69
N LEU A 428 -7.68 3.88 -9.00
CA LEU A 428 -6.65 3.06 -9.63
C LEU A 428 -5.26 3.72 -9.50
N ALA A 429 -5.18 5.04 -9.63
CA ALA A 429 -3.96 5.81 -9.47
C ALA A 429 -3.52 5.99 -8.01
N GLY A 430 -4.43 5.78 -7.05
CA GLY A 430 -4.19 6.09 -5.64
C GLY A 430 -4.11 7.60 -5.40
N THR A 431 -4.86 8.38 -6.16
CA THR A 431 -4.98 9.83 -6.06
C THR A 431 -6.29 10.22 -5.35
N ASP A 432 -6.52 11.52 -5.15
CA ASP A 432 -7.61 12.01 -4.30
C ASP A 432 -8.64 12.70 -5.20
N PRO A 433 -9.85 12.11 -5.38
CA PRO A 433 -10.88 12.64 -6.28
C PRO A 433 -11.47 13.99 -5.85
N ALA A 434 -11.04 14.53 -4.70
CA ALA A 434 -11.41 15.86 -4.23
C ALA A 434 -10.28 16.90 -4.34
N ASP A 435 -9.09 16.53 -4.83
CA ASP A 435 -7.93 17.42 -4.96
C ASP A 435 -7.24 17.31 -6.32
N ALA A 436 -7.56 18.26 -7.22
CA ALA A 436 -6.98 18.32 -8.56
C ALA A 436 -5.44 18.45 -8.61
N ALA A 437 -4.77 18.77 -7.49
CA ALA A 437 -3.31 18.74 -7.42
C ALA A 437 -2.76 17.30 -7.28
N SER A 438 -3.53 16.42 -6.66
CA SER A 438 -3.29 14.98 -6.46
C SER A 438 -3.59 14.23 -7.76
N ALA A 439 -2.73 14.36 -8.78
CA ALA A 439 -3.00 13.71 -10.08
C ALA A 439 -1.88 12.76 -10.52
N PHE A 440 -2.26 11.70 -11.23
CA PHE A 440 -1.32 10.84 -11.95
C PHE A 440 -0.92 11.43 -13.29
N ARG A 441 0.31 11.94 -13.39
CA ARG A 441 0.79 12.67 -14.57
C ARG A 441 2.29 12.51 -14.79
N ILE A 442 2.69 12.52 -16.06
CA ILE A 442 4.07 12.78 -16.45
C ILE A 442 4.39 14.23 -16.09
N THR A 443 5.37 14.43 -15.21
CA THR A 443 5.79 15.75 -14.72
C THR A 443 6.99 16.30 -15.46
N ARG A 444 7.83 15.41 -16.02
CA ARG A 444 9.01 15.82 -16.79
C ARG A 444 9.36 14.81 -17.86
N TYR A 445 9.83 15.34 -18.98
CA TYR A 445 10.59 14.58 -19.97
C TYR A 445 11.88 15.34 -20.25
N THR A 446 13.01 14.64 -20.24
CA THR A 446 14.29 15.23 -20.67
C THR A 446 14.93 14.41 -21.77
N ARG A 447 15.65 15.11 -22.64
CA ARG A 447 16.49 14.52 -23.66
C ARG A 447 17.86 15.19 -23.61
N SER A 448 18.90 14.38 -23.45
CA SER A 448 20.29 14.82 -23.49
C SER A 448 21.08 13.86 -24.39
N GLY A 449 21.37 14.28 -25.61
CA GLY A 449 21.93 13.41 -26.65
C GLY A 449 20.99 12.24 -26.98
N THR A 450 21.47 11.01 -26.77
CA THR A 450 20.73 9.74 -26.93
C THR A 450 20.02 9.30 -25.65
N THR A 451 20.21 10.00 -24.53
CA THR A 451 19.56 9.67 -23.27
C THR A 451 18.20 10.35 -23.20
N HIS A 452 17.17 9.55 -22.89
CA HIS A 452 15.79 9.98 -22.72
C HIS A 452 15.34 9.61 -21.31
N GLU A 453 14.82 10.56 -20.54
CA GLU A 453 14.30 10.29 -19.20
C GLU A 453 12.87 10.79 -19.06
N LEU A 454 12.05 9.98 -18.40
CA LEU A 454 10.68 10.30 -18.05
C LEU A 454 10.56 10.38 -16.52
N THR A 455 9.96 11.45 -16.03
CA THR A 455 9.52 11.57 -14.64
C THR A 455 8.00 11.66 -14.58
N PHE A 456 7.38 10.88 -13.71
CA PHE A 456 5.93 10.90 -13.47
C PHE A 456 5.61 10.76 -11.97
N THR A 457 4.43 11.22 -11.56
CA THR A 457 3.95 11.02 -10.19
C THR A 457 3.68 9.54 -9.93
N ALA A 458 4.07 9.07 -8.76
CA ALA A 458 3.91 7.66 -8.37
C ALA A 458 3.42 7.56 -6.93
N ARG A 459 2.75 6.46 -6.62
CA ARG A 459 2.27 6.13 -5.29
C ARG A 459 2.95 4.86 -4.78
N PRO A 460 3.26 4.79 -3.48
CA PRO A 460 3.54 3.54 -2.80
C PRO A 460 2.48 2.49 -3.14
N ASP A 461 2.88 1.22 -3.25
CA ASP A 461 2.01 0.08 -3.59
C ASP A 461 1.42 0.07 -5.01
N ARG A 462 1.96 0.89 -5.93
CA ARG A 462 1.61 0.81 -7.36
C ARG A 462 2.82 0.35 -8.18
N LEU A 463 2.56 -0.55 -9.13
CA LEU A 463 3.50 -0.93 -10.17
C LEU A 463 3.14 -0.22 -11.47
N TYR A 464 4.15 0.19 -12.21
CA TYR A 464 3.98 0.95 -13.44
C TYR A 464 4.69 0.27 -14.60
N ASP A 465 4.02 0.29 -15.75
CA ASP A 465 4.58 -0.05 -17.04
C ASP A 465 4.78 1.21 -17.87
N ILE A 466 5.85 1.23 -18.66
CA ILE A 466 6.01 2.20 -19.73
C ILE A 466 5.73 1.49 -21.02
N GLU A 467 4.83 2.06 -21.81
CA GLU A 467 4.48 1.56 -23.12
C GLU A 467 4.90 2.58 -24.18
N THR A 468 5.30 2.07 -25.34
CA THR A 468 5.75 2.86 -26.47
C THR A 468 4.94 2.56 -27.73
N SER A 469 4.81 3.56 -28.59
CA SER A 469 4.19 3.44 -29.90
C SER A 469 4.84 4.40 -30.88
N ALA A 470 4.91 4.01 -32.16
CA ALA A 470 5.30 4.91 -33.24
C ALA A 470 4.18 5.90 -33.61
N THR A 471 2.95 5.69 -33.15
CA THR A 471 1.78 6.53 -33.46
C THR A 471 0.93 6.82 -32.23
N LEU A 472 0.20 7.95 -32.24
CA LEU A 472 -0.84 8.24 -31.25
C LEU A 472 -2.15 7.49 -31.52
N ALA A 473 -2.26 6.76 -32.63
CA ALA A 473 -3.46 6.03 -32.97
C ALA A 473 -3.66 4.82 -32.04
N ALA A 474 -4.91 4.39 -31.90
CA ALA A 474 -5.30 3.28 -31.05
C ALA A 474 -4.95 1.90 -31.69
N ALA A 475 -3.67 1.61 -31.95
CA ALA A 475 -3.13 0.25 -32.17
C ALA A 475 -1.60 0.27 -32.47
N PRO A 476 -0.86 -0.77 -32.05
CA PRO A 476 -0.74 -1.29 -30.69
C PRO A 476 0.40 -0.58 -29.95
N TRP A 477 0.22 -0.40 -28.65
CA TRP A 477 1.28 0.03 -27.74
C TRP A 477 2.06 -1.21 -27.29
N ALA A 478 3.39 -1.14 -27.32
CA ALA A 478 4.26 -2.21 -26.86
C ALA A 478 4.82 -1.87 -25.47
N THR A 479 4.88 -2.84 -24.56
CA THR A 479 5.54 -2.65 -23.26
C THR A 479 7.05 -2.46 -23.46
N ALA A 480 7.55 -1.29 -23.08
CA ALA A 480 8.96 -0.92 -23.13
C ALA A 480 9.67 -1.26 -21.82
N ILE A 481 9.02 -0.99 -20.68
CA ILE A 481 9.51 -1.27 -19.33
C ILE A 481 8.33 -1.78 -18.51
N THR A 482 8.56 -2.75 -17.62
CA THR A 482 7.51 -3.32 -16.79
C THR A 482 7.93 -3.43 -15.32
N GLY A 483 6.96 -3.32 -14.41
CA GLY A 483 7.17 -3.56 -12.97
C GLY A 483 7.98 -2.47 -12.27
N LEU A 484 7.90 -1.22 -12.71
CA LEU A 484 8.51 -0.10 -11.98
C LEU A 484 7.76 0.12 -10.66
N SER A 485 8.44 0.01 -9.52
CA SER A 485 7.84 0.19 -8.18
C SER A 485 7.74 1.66 -7.78
N GLY A 486 6.56 2.08 -7.32
CA GLY A 486 6.28 3.40 -6.77
C GLY A 486 6.82 3.65 -5.36
N SER A 487 8.10 3.37 -5.08
CA SER A 487 8.70 3.58 -3.76
C SER A 487 8.86 5.05 -3.33
N SER A 488 8.53 6.00 -4.20
CA SER A 488 8.64 7.44 -3.98
C SER A 488 7.51 8.19 -4.68
N ALA A 489 7.26 9.45 -4.28
CA ALA A 489 6.22 10.30 -4.86
C ALA A 489 6.38 10.57 -6.37
N THR A 490 7.57 10.34 -6.91
CA THR A 490 7.84 10.35 -8.35
C THR A 490 8.79 9.23 -8.71
N ILE A 491 8.69 8.72 -9.94
CA ILE A 491 9.68 7.83 -10.54
C ILE A 491 10.35 8.58 -11.68
N THR A 492 11.68 8.53 -11.74
CA THR A 492 12.46 8.91 -12.93
C THR A 492 13.09 7.67 -13.51
N THR A 493 12.88 7.43 -14.80
CA THR A 493 13.42 6.25 -15.50
C THR A 493 13.87 6.58 -16.91
N ALA A 494 14.93 5.90 -17.34
CA ALA A 494 15.47 6.02 -18.68
C ALA A 494 14.56 5.27 -19.66
N LEU A 495 14.18 5.94 -20.76
CA LEU A 495 13.40 5.35 -21.83
C LEU A 495 14.31 4.69 -22.86
N PRO A 496 13.87 3.62 -23.54
CA PRO A 496 14.59 3.07 -24.69
C PRO A 496 14.76 4.12 -25.80
N ASP A 497 15.87 4.04 -26.53
CA ASP A 497 16.07 4.87 -27.72
C ASP A 497 15.03 4.46 -28.80
N PRO A 498 14.21 5.39 -29.33
CA PRO A 498 13.27 5.08 -30.41
C PRO A 498 13.94 4.70 -31.74
N GLY A 499 15.28 4.73 -31.82
CA GLY A 499 16.06 4.34 -32.98
C GLY A 499 15.85 5.30 -34.15
N GLN A 500 15.65 4.76 -35.36
CA GLN A 500 15.46 5.55 -36.59
C GLN A 500 14.01 6.04 -36.78
N ALA A 501 13.10 5.77 -35.83
CA ALA A 501 11.72 6.20 -35.97
C ALA A 501 11.65 7.75 -35.93
N PRO A 502 10.92 8.39 -36.86
CA PRO A 502 10.82 9.85 -36.89
C PRO A 502 10.15 10.42 -35.64
N HIS A 503 9.29 9.61 -35.00
CA HIS A 503 8.61 9.91 -33.75
C HIS A 503 8.43 8.63 -32.92
N ALA A 504 8.44 8.80 -31.60
CA ALA A 504 7.94 7.81 -30.66
C ALA A 504 7.10 8.51 -29.59
N PHE A 505 6.09 7.79 -29.12
CA PHE A 505 5.19 8.20 -28.07
C PHE A 505 5.36 7.25 -26.91
N TYR A 506 5.34 7.79 -25.71
CA TYR A 506 5.40 7.03 -24.48
C TYR A 506 4.17 7.33 -23.64
N ARG A 507 3.66 6.29 -22.98
CA ARG A 507 2.65 6.42 -21.93
C ARG A 507 3.02 5.58 -20.73
N VAL A 508 2.63 6.06 -19.56
CA VAL A 508 2.74 5.31 -18.32
C VAL A 508 1.39 4.66 -18.04
N ARG A 509 1.41 3.36 -17.75
CA ARG A 509 0.24 2.58 -17.36
C ARG A 509 0.44 2.05 -15.95
N ILE A 510 -0.56 2.22 -15.10
CA ILE A 510 -0.62 1.56 -13.79
C ILE A 510 -0.95 0.09 -14.03
N GLN A 511 -0.19 -0.83 -13.43
CA GLN A 511 -0.54 -2.24 -13.45
C GLN A 511 -1.80 -2.48 -12.61
N PRO A 512 -2.74 -3.32 -13.08
CA PRO A 512 -3.86 -3.77 -12.26
C PRO A 512 -3.32 -4.29 -10.93
N GLN A 513 -3.95 -3.89 -9.83
CA GLN A 513 -3.70 -4.53 -8.54
C GLN A 513 -4.13 -6.00 -8.66
N PRO A 514 -3.30 -6.97 -8.25
CA PRO A 514 -3.56 -8.40 -8.44
C PRO A 514 -4.75 -8.93 -7.64
#